data_AF-W6U6S0-F1
#
_entry.id   AF-W6U6S0-F1
#
_cell.length_a   1.000
_cell.length_b   1.000
_cell.length_c   1.000
_cell.angle_alpha   90.00
_cell.angle_beta   90.00
_cell.angle_gamma   90.00
#
_symmetry.space_group_name_H-M   'P 1'
#
loop_
_entity.id
_entity.type
_entity.pdbx_description
1 polymer ?
#
loop_
_entity_poly.entity_id
_entity_poly.type
_entity_poly.pdbx_seq_one_letter_code
_entity_poly.pdbx_strand_id
1 'polypeptide(L)'
;MSGISCGRVGCQFPIKSDRIVCCECSTAFHPECSDLCPEDYATKCGKGDWYCAICTAATTPIGDCAIGVATAKRTDAAPPPHLLPISYVTSNPNKLRETMEILGKEYVGMLRQVDVELAEYQGSSAEEIARVKCEQAARMVGGAVLVEDTCLAFDALKGLPGPYIKWFLRAVGPEELGVWLEVDIC
;
A
#
# COMPACT_ATOMS: atom_id res chain seq x y z
N MET A 1 -17.33 20.72 9.01
CA MET A 1 -16.33 21.56 8.34
C MET A 1 -15.80 20.77 7.17
N SER A 2 -16.03 21.22 5.94
CA SER A 2 -15.57 20.52 4.73
C SER A 2 -14.04 20.51 4.69
N GLY A 3 -13.44 19.33 4.74
CA GLY A 3 -11.98 19.18 4.69
C GLY A 3 -11.41 19.62 3.34
N ILE A 4 -10.15 20.06 3.33
CA ILE A 4 -9.44 20.43 2.10
C ILE A 4 -9.09 19.14 1.36
N SER A 5 -9.47 19.04 0.08
CA SER A 5 -9.14 17.90 -0.77
C SER A 5 -7.72 18.01 -1.31
N CYS A 6 -7.03 16.89 -1.42
CA CYS A 6 -5.72 16.82 -2.07
C CYS A 6 -5.84 16.97 -3.60
N GLY A 7 -4.91 17.70 -4.20
CA GLY A 7 -4.80 17.88 -5.65
C GLY A 7 -4.22 16.72 -6.42
N ARG A 8 -3.73 15.66 -5.75
CA ARG A 8 -3.18 14.48 -6.42
C ARG A 8 -4.31 13.70 -7.06
N VAL A 9 -4.18 13.43 -8.36
CA VAL A 9 -5.12 12.59 -9.10
C VAL A 9 -5.26 11.24 -8.39
N GLY A 10 -6.49 10.88 -8.02
CA GLY A 10 -6.81 9.62 -7.34
C GLY A 10 -6.73 9.64 -5.80
N CYS A 11 -6.25 10.73 -5.17
CA CYS A 11 -6.28 10.83 -3.71
C CYS A 11 -7.69 11.17 -3.21
N GLN A 12 -8.26 10.31 -2.36
CA GLN A 12 -9.61 10.47 -1.79
C GLN A 12 -9.60 10.91 -0.33
N PHE A 13 -8.43 11.05 0.28
CA PHE A 13 -8.30 11.36 1.71
C PHE A 13 -8.34 12.88 1.94
N PRO A 14 -9.06 13.37 2.97
CA PRO A 14 -9.04 14.78 3.33
C PRO A 14 -7.73 15.18 4.01
N ILE A 15 -7.24 16.39 3.76
CA ILE A 15 -6.06 16.97 4.43
C ILE A 15 -6.45 17.41 5.84
N LYS A 16 -5.75 16.89 6.87
CA LYS A 16 -6.09 17.12 8.30
C LYS A 16 -5.23 18.16 9.01
N SER A 17 -3.96 18.32 8.64
CA SER A 17 -3.06 19.31 9.26
C SER A 17 -1.96 19.75 8.29
N ASP A 18 -1.06 18.84 7.95
CA ASP A 18 0.15 19.11 7.19
C ASP A 18 -0.15 19.10 5.68
N ARG A 19 0.25 20.17 4.99
CA ARG A 19 -0.02 20.33 3.56
C ARG A 19 1.05 21.16 2.86
N ILE A 20 1.38 20.77 1.64
CA ILE A 20 2.15 21.59 0.72
C ILE A 20 1.20 22.23 -0.27
N VAL A 21 1.54 23.42 -0.73
CA VAL A 21 0.76 24.15 -1.73
C VAL A 21 1.63 24.37 -2.95
N CYS A 22 1.13 24.01 -4.13
CA CYS A 22 1.81 24.31 -5.39
C CYS A 22 1.86 25.82 -5.61
N CYS A 23 3.01 26.33 -6.01
CA CYS A 23 3.23 27.77 -6.14
C CYS A 23 2.54 28.38 -7.37
N GLU A 24 2.31 27.56 -8.39
CA GLU A 24 1.63 27.97 -9.61
C GLU A 24 0.10 27.88 -9.46
N CYS A 25 -0.43 26.71 -9.14
CA CYS A 25 -1.88 26.46 -9.13
C CYS A 25 -2.52 26.59 -7.74
N SER A 26 -1.76 26.93 -6.70
CA SER A 26 -2.22 27.06 -5.31
C SER A 26 -2.97 25.84 -4.75
N THR A 27 -2.82 24.68 -5.40
CA THR A 27 -3.52 23.45 -4.99
C THR A 27 -2.79 22.80 -3.81
N ALA A 28 -3.54 22.31 -2.82
CA ALA A 28 -3.00 21.68 -1.63
C ALA A 28 -2.76 20.17 -1.85
N PHE A 29 -1.65 19.67 -1.33
CA PHE A 29 -1.24 18.27 -1.41
C PHE A 29 -0.84 17.76 -0.03
N HIS A 30 -1.11 16.48 0.25
CA HIS A 30 -0.49 15.83 1.40
C HIS A 30 1.04 15.74 1.21
N PRO A 31 1.82 15.69 2.30
CA PRO A 31 3.25 15.40 2.25
C PRO A 31 3.57 14.17 1.38
N GLU A 32 2.89 13.05 1.64
CA GLU A 32 3.02 11.78 0.93
C GLU A 32 2.44 11.79 -0.50
N CYS A 33 1.67 12.83 -0.82
CA CYS A 33 1.12 13.06 -2.16
C CYS A 33 1.95 14.03 -2.99
N SER A 34 2.98 14.62 -2.40
CA SER A 34 3.99 15.42 -3.09
C SER A 34 5.21 14.56 -3.44
N ASP A 35 5.93 14.90 -4.51
CA ASP A 35 7.18 14.24 -4.89
C ASP A 35 8.39 14.78 -4.09
N LEU A 36 8.16 15.40 -2.93
CA LEU A 36 9.22 15.93 -2.08
C LEU A 36 9.76 14.87 -1.13
N CYS A 37 11.09 14.85 -0.97
CA CYS A 37 11.73 14.11 0.11
C CYS A 37 11.35 14.72 1.48
N PRO A 38 11.36 13.94 2.58
CA PRO A 38 11.04 14.43 3.92
C PRO A 38 11.86 15.64 4.37
N GLU A 39 13.14 15.72 3.99
CA GLU A 39 14.04 16.83 4.34
C GLU A 39 13.63 18.13 3.60
N ASP A 40 13.20 18.00 2.35
CA ASP A 40 12.74 19.11 1.52
C ASP A 40 11.33 19.58 1.91
N TYR A 41 10.49 18.69 2.42
CA TYR A 41 9.15 19.03 2.90
C TYR A 41 9.22 20.16 3.94
N ALA A 42 10.07 19.99 4.95
CA ALA A 42 10.20 20.95 6.05
C ALA A 42 10.71 22.32 5.57
N THR A 43 11.51 22.34 4.51
CA THR A 43 12.07 23.58 3.98
C THR A 43 11.13 24.30 3.01
N LYS A 44 10.37 23.57 2.19
CA LYS A 44 9.52 24.12 1.12
C LYS A 44 8.05 24.32 1.53
N CYS A 45 7.58 23.67 2.59
CA CYS A 45 6.21 23.81 3.07
C CYS A 45 5.87 25.28 3.39
N GLY A 46 4.90 25.84 2.64
CA GLY A 46 4.43 27.22 2.81
C GLY A 46 5.37 28.31 2.30
N LYS A 47 6.49 27.98 1.64
CA LYS A 47 7.50 28.96 1.22
C LYS A 47 7.44 29.43 -0.23
N GLY A 48 6.61 28.84 -1.08
CA GLY A 48 6.52 29.30 -2.47
C GLY A 48 7.57 28.71 -3.41
N ASP A 49 8.31 27.68 -2.99
CA ASP A 49 9.43 27.09 -3.75
C ASP A 49 9.18 25.64 -4.21
N TRP A 50 7.92 25.27 -4.52
CA TRP A 50 7.56 23.94 -5.01
C TRP A 50 6.43 23.94 -6.05
N TYR A 51 6.63 23.19 -7.13
CA TYR A 51 5.65 23.04 -8.21
C TYR A 51 5.15 21.59 -8.25
N CYS A 52 3.83 21.41 -8.35
CA CYS A 52 3.26 20.08 -8.46
C CYS A 52 3.57 19.44 -9.81
N ALA A 53 3.55 18.11 -9.89
CA ALA A 53 3.84 17.38 -11.11
C ALA A 53 3.01 17.84 -12.33
N ILE A 54 1.78 18.31 -12.12
CA ILE A 54 0.92 18.86 -13.18
C ILE A 54 1.52 20.17 -13.73
N CYS A 55 1.95 21.07 -12.85
CA CYS A 55 2.56 22.34 -13.23
C CYS A 55 3.98 22.13 -13.77
N THR A 56 4.76 21.22 -13.19
CA THR A 56 6.14 20.91 -13.61
C THR A 56 6.20 20.23 -14.98
N ALA A 57 5.27 19.32 -15.27
CA ALA A 57 5.17 18.65 -16.58
C ALA A 57 4.81 19.60 -17.72
N ALA A 58 4.27 20.78 -17.42
CA ALA A 58 4.04 21.83 -18.41
C ALA A 58 5.31 22.63 -18.77
N THR A 59 6.46 22.39 -18.11
CA THR A 59 7.60 23.33 -18.07
C THR A 59 9.00 22.80 -18.46
N THR A 60 9.17 21.72 -19.24
CA THR A 60 10.52 21.23 -19.62
C THR A 60 10.69 20.93 -21.12
N PRO A 61 11.89 21.06 -21.74
CA PRO A 61 12.44 22.32 -22.23
C PRO A 61 12.97 22.24 -23.70
N ILE A 62 12.80 23.29 -24.48
CA ILE A 62 13.96 23.87 -25.19
C ILE A 62 14.20 25.18 -24.45
N GLY A 63 15.36 25.30 -23.82
CA GLY A 63 15.71 26.42 -22.94
C GLY A 63 15.59 27.75 -23.66
N ASP A 64 14.78 28.65 -23.12
CA ASP A 64 15.20 29.85 -22.37
C ASP A 64 14.00 30.82 -22.25
N CYS A 65 13.94 31.57 -21.14
CA CYS A 65 12.94 32.58 -20.75
C CYS A 65 11.84 32.99 -21.77
N ALA A 66 10.55 32.87 -21.41
CA ALA A 66 9.54 33.90 -21.72
C ALA A 66 8.17 33.64 -21.06
N ILE A 67 7.59 34.75 -20.59
CA ILE A 67 6.17 35.01 -20.35
C ILE A 67 5.32 34.51 -21.53
N GLY A 68 4.20 33.83 -21.29
CA GLY A 68 3.23 33.62 -22.36
C GLY A 68 2.27 32.46 -22.17
N VAL A 69 1.04 32.80 -21.80
CA VAL A 69 -0.15 31.95 -21.75
C VAL A 69 -0.37 31.18 -23.06
N ALA A 70 -0.63 29.87 -22.96
CA ALA A 70 -1.42 29.15 -23.95
C ALA A 70 -2.24 28.05 -23.27
N THR A 71 -3.56 28.23 -23.33
CA THR A 71 -4.58 27.28 -22.86
C THR A 71 -4.46 25.94 -23.59
N ALA A 72 -3.83 24.95 -22.96
CA ALA A 72 -3.85 23.58 -23.45
C ALA A 72 -5.23 22.96 -23.17
N LYS A 73 -5.96 22.74 -24.27
CA LYS A 73 -7.25 22.02 -24.31
C LYS A 73 -7.08 20.63 -23.70
N ARG A 74 -7.96 20.30 -22.74
CA ARG A 74 -8.14 18.95 -22.21
C ARG A 74 -8.33 17.98 -23.38
N THR A 75 -7.42 17.03 -23.51
CA THR A 75 -7.70 15.76 -24.17
C THR A 75 -8.13 14.80 -23.07
N ASP A 76 -9.36 14.30 -23.15
CA ASP A 76 -10.00 13.43 -22.15
C ASP A 76 -9.43 12.00 -22.10
N ALA A 77 -8.13 11.84 -22.34
CA ALA A 77 -7.44 10.56 -22.18
C ALA A 77 -6.62 10.59 -20.89
N ALA A 78 -7.21 10.09 -19.81
CA ALA A 78 -6.51 9.85 -18.56
C ALA A 78 -5.31 8.90 -18.80
N PRO A 79 -4.13 9.18 -18.23
CA PRO A 79 -3.05 8.19 -18.21
C PRO A 79 -3.49 6.98 -17.37
N PRO A 80 -3.06 5.76 -17.71
CA PRO A 80 -3.50 4.56 -17.02
C PRO A 80 -3.09 4.56 -15.52
N PRO A 81 -3.97 4.10 -14.59
CA PRO A 81 -3.92 4.43 -13.16
C PRO A 81 -2.91 3.65 -12.30
N HIS A 82 -1.96 2.91 -12.87
CA HIS A 82 -1.29 1.80 -12.15
C HIS A 82 0.24 1.90 -12.13
N LEU A 83 0.80 2.81 -11.32
CA LEU A 83 2.25 2.84 -11.06
C LEU A 83 2.62 3.28 -9.62
N LEU A 84 1.75 3.08 -8.63
CA LEU A 84 2.20 3.14 -7.23
C LEU A 84 2.55 1.72 -6.77
N PRO A 85 3.75 1.49 -6.22
CA PRO A 85 4.10 0.18 -5.68
C PRO A 85 3.19 -0.12 -4.49
N ILE A 86 2.39 -1.18 -4.60
CA ILE A 86 1.60 -1.74 -3.51
C ILE A 86 2.57 -2.37 -2.51
N SER A 87 2.41 -2.04 -1.24
CA SER A 87 3.27 -2.56 -0.19
C SER A 87 2.85 -3.99 0.17
N TYR A 88 3.67 -4.97 -0.21
CA TYR A 88 3.50 -6.37 0.13
C TYR A 88 4.06 -6.60 1.54
N VAL A 89 3.17 -6.75 2.53
CA VAL A 89 3.57 -6.82 3.93
C VAL A 89 3.87 -8.27 4.33
N THR A 90 5.16 -8.59 4.41
CA THR A 90 5.67 -9.92 4.78
C THR A 90 7.09 -9.83 5.34
N SER A 91 7.36 -10.65 6.36
CA SER A 91 8.73 -10.90 6.83
C SER A 91 9.40 -12.08 6.09
N ASN A 92 8.65 -12.88 5.33
CA ASN A 92 9.18 -14.00 4.57
C ASN A 92 9.43 -13.59 3.10
N PRO A 93 10.69 -13.45 2.66
CA PRO A 93 11.02 -13.05 1.28
C PRO A 93 10.63 -14.10 0.24
N ASN A 94 10.51 -15.38 0.63
CA ASN A 94 10.08 -16.44 -0.30
C ASN A 94 8.63 -16.24 -0.75
N LYS A 95 7.75 -15.71 0.12
CA LYS A 95 6.36 -15.42 -0.24
C LYS A 95 6.24 -14.37 -1.35
N LEU A 96 7.07 -13.32 -1.26
CA LEU A 96 7.14 -12.31 -2.32
C LEU A 96 7.64 -12.95 -3.62
N ARG A 97 8.72 -13.74 -3.56
CA ARG A 97 9.28 -14.41 -4.74
C ARG A 97 8.23 -15.29 -5.43
N GLU A 98 7.56 -16.17 -4.69
CA GLU A 98 6.51 -17.05 -5.21
C GLU A 98 5.35 -16.24 -5.80
N THR A 99 4.91 -15.18 -5.12
CA THR A 99 3.87 -14.29 -5.64
C THR A 99 4.28 -13.64 -6.96
N MET A 100 5.54 -13.18 -7.08
CA MET A 100 6.06 -12.58 -8.31
C MET A 100 6.18 -13.60 -9.45
N GLU A 101 6.55 -14.83 -9.14
CA GLU A 101 6.60 -15.92 -10.13
C GLU A 101 5.20 -16.27 -10.65
N ILE A 102 4.18 -16.26 -9.77
CA ILE A 102 2.78 -16.53 -10.13
C ILE A 102 2.19 -15.38 -10.95
N LEU A 103 2.41 -14.12 -10.52
CA LEU A 103 1.86 -12.95 -11.20
C LEU A 103 2.56 -12.67 -12.53
N GLY A 104 3.85 -12.98 -12.64
CA GLY A 104 4.64 -12.78 -13.85
C GLY A 104 5.42 -11.45 -13.86
N LYS A 105 6.36 -11.37 -14.81
CA LYS A 105 7.39 -10.31 -14.88
C LYS A 105 6.83 -8.90 -15.06
N GLU A 106 5.62 -8.77 -15.59
CA GLU A 106 4.93 -7.49 -15.81
C GLU A 106 4.52 -6.78 -14.50
N TYR A 107 4.39 -7.51 -13.38
CA TYR A 107 4.00 -6.95 -12.08
C TYR A 107 5.17 -6.74 -11.12
N VAL A 108 6.41 -7.02 -11.53
CA VAL A 108 7.60 -6.95 -10.65
C VAL A 108 7.84 -5.53 -10.11
N GLY A 109 7.52 -4.50 -10.91
CA GLY A 109 7.62 -3.11 -10.49
C GLY A 109 6.47 -2.62 -9.61
N MET A 110 5.41 -3.41 -9.43
CA MET A 110 4.18 -3.01 -8.75
C MET A 110 4.12 -3.43 -7.28
N LEU A 111 4.95 -4.37 -6.83
CA LEU A 111 4.97 -4.81 -5.43
C LEU A 111 6.30 -4.44 -4.76
N ARG A 112 6.21 -3.85 -3.58
CA ARG A 112 7.37 -3.58 -2.72
C ARG A 112 7.23 -4.32 -1.41
N GLN A 113 8.21 -5.14 -1.04
CA GLN A 113 8.21 -5.78 0.27
C GLN A 113 8.34 -4.73 1.38
N VAL A 114 7.50 -4.85 2.39
CA VAL A 114 7.60 -4.09 3.64
C VAL A 114 7.53 -5.09 4.79
N ASP A 115 8.54 -5.06 5.65
CA ASP A 115 8.54 -5.84 6.87
C ASP A 115 7.96 -4.98 7.99
N VAL A 116 6.76 -5.37 8.45
CA VAL A 116 6.06 -4.71 9.55
C VAL A 116 5.60 -5.79 10.50
N GLU A 117 5.89 -5.61 11.79
CA GLU A 117 5.37 -6.47 12.83
C GLU A 117 3.89 -6.18 13.04
N LEU A 118 3.04 -7.06 12.51
CA LEU A 118 1.59 -7.01 12.68
C LEU A 118 1.18 -7.93 13.82
N ALA A 119 0.22 -7.47 14.62
CA ALA A 119 -0.38 -8.30 15.65
C ALA A 119 -1.19 -9.43 14.97
N GLU A 120 -0.97 -10.68 15.39
CA GLU A 120 -1.78 -11.82 14.95
C GLU A 120 -3.09 -11.84 15.76
N TYR A 121 -4.17 -11.36 15.15
CA TYR A 121 -5.49 -11.38 15.77
C TYR A 121 -6.07 -12.79 15.79
N GLN A 122 -6.66 -13.16 16.92
CA GLN A 122 -7.48 -14.36 17.03
C GLN A 122 -8.92 -13.98 16.69
N GLY A 123 -9.51 -14.72 15.75
CA GLY A 123 -10.85 -14.45 15.25
C GLY A 123 -11.63 -15.74 15.02
N SER A 124 -12.94 -15.58 14.88
CA SER A 124 -13.87 -16.66 14.59
C SER A 124 -13.77 -17.15 13.14
N SER A 125 -13.31 -16.30 12.21
CA SER A 125 -13.16 -16.62 10.80
C SER A 125 -11.84 -16.11 10.24
N ALA A 126 -11.31 -16.81 9.23
CA ALA A 126 -10.09 -16.40 8.53
C ALA A 126 -10.25 -15.05 7.82
N GLU A 127 -11.44 -14.76 7.29
CA GLU A 127 -11.74 -13.49 6.61
C GLU A 127 -11.65 -12.30 7.56
N GLU A 128 -12.20 -12.43 8.78
CA GLU A 128 -12.14 -11.39 9.80
C GLU A 128 -10.69 -11.09 10.19
N ILE A 129 -9.89 -12.14 10.42
CA ILE A 129 -8.47 -12.03 10.75
C ILE A 129 -7.71 -11.31 9.63
N ALA A 130 -7.90 -11.75 8.38
CA ALA A 130 -7.22 -11.17 7.22
C ALA A 130 -7.62 -9.71 7.00
N ARG A 131 -8.90 -9.36 7.21
CA ARG A 131 -9.38 -7.98 7.12
C ARG A 131 -8.73 -7.09 8.18
N VAL A 132 -8.74 -7.50 9.44
CA VAL A 132 -8.16 -6.71 10.53
C VAL A 132 -6.64 -6.55 10.33
N LYS A 133 -5.97 -7.61 9.89
CA LYS A 133 -4.55 -7.57 9.51
C LYS A 133 -4.28 -6.55 8.41
N CYS A 134 -5.10 -6.56 7.35
CA CYS A 134 -4.99 -5.62 6.24
C CYS A 134 -5.23 -4.17 6.70
N GLU A 135 -6.25 -3.93 7.50
CA GLU A 135 -6.55 -2.60 8.05
C GLU A 135 -5.40 -2.08 8.93
N GLN A 136 -4.81 -2.93 9.77
CA GLN A 136 -3.65 -2.56 10.58
C GLN A 136 -2.43 -2.26 9.70
N ALA A 137 -2.14 -3.11 8.72
CA ALA A 137 -1.06 -2.90 7.77
C ALA A 137 -1.20 -1.57 7.03
N ALA A 138 -2.41 -1.27 6.53
CA ALA A 138 -2.69 -0.02 5.83
C ALA A 138 -2.45 1.21 6.72
N ARG A 139 -2.84 1.13 8.01
CA ARG A 139 -2.60 2.21 8.99
C ARG A 139 -1.12 2.42 9.28
N MET A 140 -0.34 1.34 9.37
CA MET A 140 1.10 1.42 9.68
C MET A 140 1.93 1.86 8.48
N VAL A 141 1.57 1.42 7.27
CA VAL A 141 2.27 1.78 6.03
C VAL A 141 1.82 3.15 5.49
N GLY A 142 0.60 3.58 5.76
CA GLY A 142 0.06 4.85 5.28
C GLY A 142 -0.27 4.84 3.77
N GLY A 143 -0.60 3.68 3.20
CA GLY A 143 -0.81 3.53 1.77
C GLY A 143 -1.47 2.22 1.36
N ALA A 144 -1.44 1.93 0.05
CA ALA A 144 -1.95 0.67 -0.48
C ALA A 144 -1.09 -0.51 -0.02
N VAL A 145 -1.73 -1.50 0.58
CA VAL A 145 -1.09 -2.69 1.12
C VAL A 145 -1.69 -3.96 0.55
N LEU A 146 -0.86 -4.98 0.45
CA LEU A 146 -1.25 -6.35 0.19
C LEU A 146 -0.72 -7.21 1.33
N VAL A 147 -1.62 -7.90 2.02
CA VAL A 147 -1.31 -8.85 3.08
C VAL A 147 -1.73 -10.25 2.65
N GLU A 148 -1.01 -11.27 3.13
CA GLU A 148 -1.35 -12.67 2.88
C GLU A 148 -1.44 -13.40 4.23
N ASP A 149 -2.48 -14.22 4.38
CA ASP A 149 -2.75 -15.09 5.52
C ASP A 149 -3.04 -16.50 5.02
N THR A 150 -2.34 -17.48 5.58
CA THR A 150 -2.46 -18.88 5.22
C THR A 150 -3.19 -19.63 6.35
N CYS A 151 -4.23 -20.40 6.01
CA CYS A 151 -4.97 -21.23 6.96
C CYS A 151 -4.92 -22.71 6.52
N LEU A 152 -4.92 -23.63 7.48
CA LEU A 152 -5.09 -25.08 7.22
C LEU A 152 -6.25 -25.60 8.04
N ALA A 153 -7.30 -26.08 7.38
CA ALA A 153 -8.51 -26.56 8.02
C ALA A 153 -8.68 -28.06 7.77
N PHE A 154 -8.80 -28.86 8.85
CA PHE A 154 -9.15 -30.27 8.77
C PHE A 154 -10.63 -30.48 9.09
N ASP A 155 -11.36 -31.13 8.19
CA ASP A 155 -12.79 -31.40 8.39
C ASP A 155 -13.06 -32.25 9.63
N ALA A 156 -12.21 -33.25 9.89
CA ALA A 156 -12.28 -34.11 11.07
C ALA A 156 -12.15 -33.32 12.40
N LEU A 157 -11.43 -32.20 12.38
CA LEU A 157 -11.26 -31.32 13.53
C LEU A 157 -12.16 -30.07 13.45
N LYS A 158 -13.27 -30.15 12.70
CA LYS A 158 -14.25 -29.07 12.51
C LYS A 158 -13.60 -27.75 12.07
N GLY A 159 -12.62 -27.84 11.18
CA GLY A 159 -11.92 -26.69 10.60
C GLY A 159 -10.68 -26.22 11.37
N LEU A 160 -10.32 -26.87 12.49
CA LEU A 160 -9.04 -26.64 13.16
C LEU A 160 -7.88 -27.31 12.39
N PRO A 161 -6.63 -26.82 12.54
CA PRO A 161 -6.21 -25.66 13.35
C PRO A 161 -6.58 -24.30 12.74
N GLY A 162 -7.03 -24.26 11.49
CA GLY A 162 -7.48 -23.07 10.78
C GLY A 162 -6.39 -22.00 10.66
N PRO A 163 -6.65 -20.74 11.07
CA PRO A 163 -5.67 -19.65 11.00
C PRO A 163 -4.49 -19.81 11.98
N TYR A 164 -4.60 -20.75 12.92
CA TYR A 164 -3.59 -20.97 13.97
C TYR A 164 -2.49 -21.96 13.56
N ILE A 165 -2.46 -22.39 12.29
CA ILE A 165 -1.53 -23.42 11.79
C ILE A 165 -0.06 -23.11 12.10
N LYS A 166 0.36 -21.84 12.08
CA LYS A 166 1.73 -21.43 12.44
C LYS A 166 2.12 -21.86 13.86
N TRP A 167 1.19 -21.73 14.80
CA TRP A 167 1.40 -22.10 16.21
C TRP A 167 1.39 -23.61 16.40
N PHE A 168 0.50 -24.31 15.71
CA PHE A 168 0.45 -25.78 15.71
C PHE A 168 1.75 -26.36 15.13
N LEU A 169 2.18 -25.91 13.94
CA LEU A 169 3.43 -26.36 13.33
C LEU A 169 4.65 -26.08 14.22
N ARG A 170 4.67 -24.96 14.94
CA ARG A 170 5.76 -24.65 15.88
C ARG A 170 5.74 -25.56 17.11
N ALA A 171 4.56 -25.92 17.60
CA ALA A 171 4.42 -26.70 18.83
C ALA A 171 4.63 -28.20 18.61
N VAL A 172 4.01 -28.76 17.57
CA VAL A 172 4.01 -30.22 17.32
C VAL A 172 4.91 -30.62 16.15
N GLY A 173 5.19 -29.72 15.22
CA GLY A 173 5.93 -30.05 13.99
C GLY A 173 5.03 -30.66 12.90
N PRO A 174 5.52 -30.72 11.65
CA PRO A 174 4.72 -31.17 10.51
C PRO A 174 4.42 -32.68 10.54
N GLU A 175 5.34 -33.51 11.05
CA GLU A 175 5.14 -34.97 11.12
C GLU A 175 4.04 -35.33 12.11
N GLU A 176 4.11 -34.78 13.31
CA GLU A 176 3.12 -35.02 14.36
C GLU A 176 1.75 -34.47 13.97
N LEU A 177 1.67 -33.36 13.21
CA LEU A 177 0.39 -32.79 12.77
C LEU A 177 -0.47 -33.78 11.98
N GLY A 178 0.14 -34.70 11.23
CA GLY A 178 -0.57 -35.78 10.55
C GLY A 178 -1.14 -36.83 11.51
N VAL A 179 -0.42 -37.12 12.59
CA VAL A 179 -0.83 -38.09 13.63
C VAL A 179 -2.10 -37.64 14.35
N TRP A 180 -2.35 -36.32 14.48
CA TRP A 180 -3.62 -35.81 15.04
C TRP A 180 -4.87 -36.24 14.27
N LEU A 181 -4.71 -36.64 13.00
CA LEU A 181 -5.79 -37.18 12.17
C LEU A 181 -5.87 -38.72 12.24
N GLU A 182 -4.85 -39.38 12.78
CA GLU A 182 -4.80 -40.83 12.98
C GLU A 182 -5.33 -41.27 14.33
N VAL A 183 -5.47 -40.35 15.30
CA VAL A 183 -6.10 -40.65 16.59
C VAL A 183 -7.60 -40.82 16.37
N ASP A 184 -8.03 -42.07 16.27
CA ASP A 184 -9.42 -42.50 16.16
C ASP A 184 -10.36 -41.63 17.01
N ILE A 185 -11.36 -41.09 16.32
CA ILE A 185 -12.66 -40.69 16.88
C ILE A 185 -13.17 -41.91 17.65
N CYS A 186 -12.94 -41.93 18.97
CA CYS A 186 -13.61 -42.84 19.90
C CYS A 186 -15.03 -42.34 20.19
#